data_AF-A0A5J9TX82-F1
#
_entry.id   AF-A0A5J9TX82-F1
#
_cell.length_a   1.000
_cell.length_b   1.000
_cell.length_c   1.000
_cell.angle_alpha   90.00
_cell.angle_beta   90.00
_cell.angle_gamma   90.00
#
_symmetry.space_group_name_H-M   'P 1'
#
loop_
_entity.id
_entity.type
_entity.pdbx_description
1 polymer ?
#
loop_
_entity_poly.entity_id
_entity_poly.type
_entity_poly.pdbx_seq_one_letter_code
_entity_poly.pdbx_strand_id
1 'polypeptide(L)'
;MRRSARGSVWWWTKVLMDMLVVLCGQTVATLLGRLYFNSGGKSMWMATLSQTAGAPLLFIPLLLTPPPSAEEHKPAASKMAAIYAGLGTMIGFDNFMYSYALLYLPVSTFSLVAATQLAFNAVTSRLINAQRFTALIVNSVVVLTFSAALLGVGSSDDETASNVPRGKYPVGFVLTLAASAIIALILSLAEVTFEKVIKVRTMRWVLRMQMYPCLVATAVSLVGLFASGQWRTIPGEMASFKNGKARYVLTLVGTAVSWQAAGLGIMRLITRVSALFANVTATVALPLVPVFAVALFGDRMTGIKAVAMLMAAWGFLSYVYQHYLDGRRAAAAGKGLECRVCADRTGSDAMSPA
;
A
#
# COMPACT_ATOMS: atom_id res chain seq x y z
N MET A 1 -18.87 8.96 31.16
CA MET A 1 -18.08 9.80 30.21
C MET A 1 -16.59 9.44 30.10
N ARG A 2 -15.83 9.17 31.19
CA ARG A 2 -14.37 8.84 31.12
C ARG A 2 -13.98 7.55 30.36
N ARG A 3 -14.84 6.52 30.31
CA ARG A 3 -14.58 5.27 29.54
C ARG A 3 -14.64 5.46 28.01
N SER A 4 -15.47 6.39 27.52
CA SER A 4 -15.61 6.67 26.08
C SER A 4 -14.41 7.44 25.51
N ALA A 5 -13.88 8.43 26.27
CA ALA A 5 -12.68 9.17 25.87
C ALA A 5 -11.42 8.27 25.81
N ARG A 6 -11.26 7.35 26.76
CA ARG A 6 -10.12 6.42 26.80
C ARG A 6 -10.13 5.42 25.64
N GLY A 7 -11.32 4.96 25.23
CA GLY A 7 -11.50 4.12 24.04
C GLY A 7 -11.19 4.84 22.73
N SER A 8 -11.61 6.11 22.61
CA SER A 8 -11.31 6.96 21.44
C SER A 8 -9.81 7.23 21.29
N VAL A 9 -9.13 7.61 22.37
CA VAL A 9 -7.67 7.83 22.34
C VAL A 9 -6.90 6.57 21.97
N TRP A 10 -7.24 5.43 22.58
CA TRP A 10 -6.59 4.14 22.28
C TRP A 10 -6.80 3.68 20.84
N TRP A 11 -7.97 3.97 20.26
CA TRP A 11 -8.24 3.71 18.84
C TRP A 11 -7.39 4.59 17.93
N TRP A 12 -7.28 5.89 18.21
CA TRP A 12 -6.41 6.80 17.46
C TRP A 12 -4.93 6.44 17.57
N THR A 13 -4.44 6.03 18.74
CA THR A 13 -3.07 5.52 18.91
C THR A 13 -2.82 4.31 18.00
N LYS A 14 -3.78 3.39 17.95
CA LYS A 14 -3.75 2.20 17.10
C LYS A 14 -3.67 2.55 15.61
N VAL A 15 -4.47 3.52 15.16
CA VAL A 15 -4.46 4.02 13.78
C VAL A 15 -3.12 4.69 13.45
N LEU A 16 -2.61 5.55 14.34
CA LEU A 16 -1.32 6.23 14.15
C LEU A 16 -0.16 5.24 14.07
N MET A 17 -0.16 4.20 14.90
CA MET A 17 0.86 3.15 14.82
C MET A 17 0.81 2.41 13.48
N ASP A 18 -0.38 2.06 12.98
CA ASP A 18 -0.50 1.40 11.68
C ASP A 18 -0.04 2.34 10.55
N MET A 19 -0.35 3.64 10.61
CA MET A 19 0.17 4.63 9.66
C MET A 19 1.70 4.67 9.65
N LEU A 20 2.32 4.74 10.81
CA LEU A 20 3.79 4.78 10.92
C LEU A 20 4.42 3.52 10.32
N VAL A 21 3.84 2.34 10.57
CA VAL A 21 4.30 1.09 9.96
C VAL A 21 4.17 1.13 8.43
N VAL A 22 3.09 1.68 7.89
CA VAL A 22 2.92 1.85 6.43
C VAL A 22 3.96 2.80 5.86
N LEU A 23 4.10 3.99 6.46
CA LEU A 23 5.02 5.03 5.98
C LEU A 23 6.47 4.57 6.04
N CYS A 24 6.92 4.01 7.17
CA CYS A 24 8.27 3.49 7.33
C CYS A 24 8.52 2.29 6.42
N GLY A 25 7.58 1.32 6.38
CA GLY A 25 7.70 0.12 5.58
C GLY A 25 7.83 0.43 4.09
N GLN A 26 6.94 1.26 3.54
CA GLN A 26 7.02 1.65 2.12
C GLN A 26 8.26 2.48 1.80
N THR A 27 8.65 3.41 2.67
CA THR A 27 9.86 4.21 2.44
C THR A 27 11.11 3.35 2.41
N VAL A 28 11.28 2.44 3.37
CA VAL A 28 12.44 1.53 3.41
C VAL A 28 12.42 0.57 2.21
N ALA A 29 11.26 0.00 1.87
CA ALA A 29 11.15 -0.94 0.76
C ALA A 29 11.46 -0.30 -0.59
N THR A 30 10.99 0.93 -0.83
CA THR A 30 11.26 1.68 -2.06
C THR A 30 12.73 2.10 -2.18
N LEU A 31 13.36 2.52 -1.07
CA LEU A 31 14.80 2.85 -1.05
C LEU A 31 15.67 1.61 -1.28
N LEU A 32 15.34 0.47 -0.68
CA LEU A 32 16.06 -0.80 -0.92
C LEU A 32 15.86 -1.30 -2.36
N GLY A 33 14.66 -1.13 -2.93
CA GLY A 33 14.41 -1.42 -4.34
C GLY A 33 15.28 -0.56 -5.27
N ARG A 34 15.44 0.73 -4.96
CA ARG A 34 16.38 1.61 -5.70
C ARG A 34 17.83 1.17 -5.52
N LEU A 35 18.23 0.83 -4.30
CA LEU A 35 19.57 0.33 -4.01
C LEU A 35 19.89 -0.93 -4.84
N TYR A 36 18.91 -1.83 -5.01
CA TYR A 36 19.04 -3.03 -5.84
C TYR A 36 19.37 -2.68 -7.30
N PHE A 37 18.58 -1.82 -7.95
CA PHE A 37 18.84 -1.44 -9.35
C PHE A 37 20.14 -0.64 -9.50
N ASN A 38 20.40 0.32 -8.61
CA ASN A 38 21.62 1.14 -8.65
C ASN A 38 22.89 0.35 -8.35
N SER A 39 22.79 -0.79 -7.67
CA SER A 39 23.93 -1.66 -7.33
C SER A 39 24.17 -2.77 -8.35
N GLY A 40 23.47 -2.75 -9.49
CA GLY A 40 23.68 -3.69 -10.60
C GLY A 40 22.63 -4.79 -10.73
N GLY A 41 21.53 -4.73 -10.00
CA GLY A 41 20.37 -5.62 -10.19
C GLY A 41 19.69 -5.36 -11.54
N LYS A 42 19.47 -6.42 -12.32
CA LYS A 42 18.91 -6.35 -13.69
C LYS A 42 17.62 -7.16 -13.82
N SER A 43 17.40 -8.15 -12.96
CA SER A 43 16.20 -8.98 -13.00
C SER A 43 15.00 -8.22 -12.43
N MET A 44 14.08 -7.85 -13.34
CA MET A 44 12.78 -7.26 -12.98
C MET A 44 11.94 -8.24 -12.18
N TRP A 45 11.88 -9.51 -12.62
CA TRP A 45 11.06 -10.51 -11.94
C TRP A 45 11.57 -10.84 -10.54
N MET A 46 12.87 -10.75 -10.29
CA MET A 46 13.40 -10.88 -8.93
C MET A 46 12.98 -9.72 -8.03
N ALA A 47 12.99 -8.48 -8.55
CA ALA A 47 12.45 -7.33 -7.83
C ALA A 47 10.94 -7.47 -7.58
N THR A 48 10.16 -7.87 -8.59
CA THR A 48 8.72 -8.18 -8.46
C THR A 48 8.45 -9.25 -7.40
N LEU A 49 9.23 -10.34 -7.43
CA LEU A 49 9.13 -11.43 -6.48
C LEU A 49 9.40 -10.93 -5.05
N SER A 50 10.45 -10.12 -4.85
CA SER A 50 10.82 -9.60 -3.54
C SER A 50 9.71 -8.80 -2.86
N GLN A 51 8.80 -8.15 -3.62
CA GLN A 51 7.69 -7.39 -3.04
C GLN A 51 6.71 -8.29 -2.26
N THR A 52 6.58 -9.55 -2.65
CA THR A 52 5.59 -10.48 -2.05
C THR A 52 6.19 -11.72 -1.41
N ALA A 53 7.47 -12.03 -1.69
CA ALA A 53 8.17 -13.21 -1.17
C ALA A 53 8.26 -13.27 0.37
N GLY A 54 8.09 -12.15 1.06
CA GLY A 54 8.07 -12.11 2.52
C GLY A 54 6.80 -12.70 3.15
N ALA A 55 5.76 -13.00 2.38
CA ALA A 55 4.47 -13.47 2.90
C ALA A 55 4.55 -14.63 3.91
N PRO A 56 5.43 -15.64 3.75
CA PRO A 56 5.58 -16.72 4.73
C PRO A 56 5.97 -16.24 6.13
N LEU A 57 6.62 -15.09 6.27
CA LEU A 57 6.97 -14.52 7.59
C LEU A 57 5.72 -14.19 8.43
N LEU A 58 4.59 -13.94 7.77
CA LEU A 58 3.30 -13.68 8.43
C LEU A 58 2.69 -14.95 9.04
N PHE A 59 3.25 -16.12 8.78
CA PHE A 59 2.85 -17.36 9.45
C PHE A 59 3.18 -17.34 10.94
N ILE A 60 4.29 -16.71 11.34
CA ILE A 60 4.72 -16.58 12.74
C ILE A 60 3.65 -15.84 13.58
N PRO A 61 3.23 -14.61 13.24
CA PRO A 61 2.17 -13.95 14.00
C PRO A 61 0.83 -14.69 13.88
N LEU A 62 0.58 -15.41 12.78
CA LEU A 62 -0.65 -16.20 12.63
C LEU A 62 -0.74 -17.37 13.63
N LEU A 63 0.38 -18.03 13.91
CA LEU A 63 0.46 -19.09 14.93
C LEU A 63 0.28 -18.55 16.35
N LEU A 64 0.75 -17.32 16.60
CA LEU A 64 0.61 -16.64 17.90
C LEU A 64 -0.81 -16.09 18.12
N THR A 65 -1.63 -15.97 17.07
CA THR A 65 -3.03 -15.53 17.24
C THR A 65 -3.91 -16.66 17.81
N PRO A 66 -4.81 -16.33 18.75
CA PRO A 66 -5.69 -17.33 19.36
C PRO A 66 -6.56 -18.06 18.31
N PRO A 67 -6.94 -19.32 18.60
CA PRO A 67 -7.83 -20.10 17.74
C PRO A 67 -9.16 -19.37 17.52
N PRO A 68 -9.85 -19.61 16.38
CA PRO A 68 -11.12 -18.96 16.11
C PRO A 68 -12.14 -19.50 17.11
N SER A 69 -13.03 -18.65 17.63
CA SER A 69 -14.11 -19.14 18.50
C SER A 69 -15.03 -20.08 17.71
N ALA A 70 -15.66 -21.04 18.39
CA ALA A 70 -16.54 -22.02 17.76
C ALA A 70 -17.75 -21.37 17.04
N GLU A 71 -18.15 -20.19 17.50
CA GLU A 71 -19.24 -19.38 16.95
C GLU A 71 -18.80 -18.41 15.83
N GLU A 72 -17.50 -18.35 15.50
CA GLU A 72 -17.01 -17.40 14.49
C GLU A 72 -17.50 -17.79 13.09
N HIS A 73 -18.19 -16.87 12.42
CA HIS A 73 -18.65 -17.06 11.04
C HIS A 73 -17.47 -17.39 10.11
N LYS A 74 -17.53 -18.54 9.45
CA LYS A 74 -16.52 -18.98 8.48
C LYS A 74 -17.12 -18.91 7.08
N PRO A 75 -16.62 -18.03 6.20
CA PRO A 75 -17.04 -17.99 4.81
C PRO A 75 -16.68 -19.31 4.11
N ALA A 76 -17.44 -19.65 3.06
CA ALA A 76 -17.17 -20.85 2.26
C ALA A 76 -15.72 -20.84 1.72
N ALA A 77 -14.99 -21.93 1.93
CA ALA A 77 -13.59 -22.04 1.56
C ALA A 77 -13.34 -21.81 0.06
N SER A 78 -14.26 -22.29 -0.81
CA SER A 78 -14.18 -22.07 -2.26
C SER A 78 -14.31 -20.59 -2.64
N LYS A 79 -15.19 -19.83 -1.99
CA LYS A 79 -15.33 -18.38 -2.19
C LYS A 79 -14.06 -17.65 -1.75
N MET A 80 -13.51 -18.01 -0.60
CA MET A 80 -12.27 -17.40 -0.10
C MET A 80 -11.07 -17.74 -0.98
N ALA A 81 -10.97 -18.98 -1.47
CA ALA A 81 -9.93 -19.37 -2.42
C ALA A 81 -10.01 -18.56 -3.71
N ALA A 82 -11.21 -18.36 -4.27
CA ALA A 82 -11.41 -17.53 -5.46
C ALA A 82 -11.02 -16.06 -5.22
N ILE A 83 -11.35 -15.49 -4.04
CA ILE A 83 -10.96 -14.13 -3.67
C ILE A 83 -9.45 -14.02 -3.50
N TYR A 84 -8.81 -14.96 -2.81
CA TYR A 84 -7.35 -14.97 -2.65
C TYR A 84 -6.62 -15.12 -3.99
N ALA A 85 -7.12 -16.00 -4.86
CA ALA A 85 -6.57 -16.17 -6.21
C ALA A 85 -6.73 -14.90 -7.04
N GLY A 86 -7.92 -14.28 -7.05
CA GLY A 86 -8.20 -13.05 -7.78
C GLY A 86 -7.35 -11.88 -7.31
N LEU A 87 -7.37 -11.59 -6.00
CA LEU A 87 -6.56 -10.51 -5.41
C LEU A 87 -5.07 -10.75 -5.61
N GLY A 88 -4.58 -11.97 -5.37
CA GLY A 88 -3.17 -12.28 -5.53
C GLY A 88 -2.68 -12.19 -6.97
N THR A 89 -3.53 -12.57 -7.93
CA THR A 89 -3.23 -12.40 -9.36
C THR A 89 -3.14 -10.92 -9.73
N MET A 90 -4.09 -10.11 -9.27
CA MET A 90 -4.06 -8.64 -9.47
C MET A 90 -2.79 -8.03 -8.85
N ILE A 91 -2.42 -8.41 -7.63
CA ILE A 91 -1.17 -7.95 -6.98
C ILE A 91 0.06 -8.37 -7.78
N GLY A 92 0.10 -9.60 -8.30
CA GLY A 92 1.21 -10.07 -9.12
C GLY A 92 1.39 -9.23 -10.40
N PHE A 93 0.30 -8.93 -11.10
CA PHE A 93 0.31 -8.05 -12.26
C PHE A 93 0.69 -6.61 -11.90
N ASP A 94 0.16 -6.06 -10.81
CA ASP A 94 0.50 -4.72 -10.33
C ASP A 94 2.00 -4.58 -10.05
N ASN A 95 2.58 -5.53 -9.31
CA ASN A 95 4.01 -5.54 -9.01
C ASN A 95 4.87 -5.61 -10.29
N PHE A 96 4.43 -6.36 -11.31
CA PHE A 96 5.11 -6.44 -12.59
C PHE A 96 5.01 -5.11 -13.34
N MET A 97 3.81 -4.52 -13.42
CA MET A 97 3.59 -3.22 -14.05
C MET A 97 4.44 -2.13 -13.38
N TYR A 98 4.51 -2.14 -12.04
CA TYR A 98 5.33 -1.24 -11.24
C TYR A 98 6.83 -1.41 -11.52
N SER A 99 7.31 -2.66 -11.59
CA SER A 99 8.72 -2.96 -11.89
C SER A 99 9.10 -2.54 -13.31
N TYR A 100 8.19 -2.72 -14.28
CA TYR A 100 8.37 -2.27 -15.66
C TYR A 100 8.40 -0.73 -15.74
N ALA A 101 7.49 -0.07 -15.04
CA ALA A 101 7.40 1.39 -15.02
C ALA A 101 8.66 2.02 -14.43
N LEU A 102 9.17 1.50 -13.31
CA LEU A 102 10.43 1.98 -12.72
C LEU A 102 11.64 1.81 -13.64
N LEU A 103 11.64 0.81 -14.52
CA LEU A 103 12.77 0.57 -15.43
C LEU A 103 12.75 1.48 -16.67
N TYR A 104 11.56 1.81 -17.18
CA TYR A 104 11.42 2.46 -18.49
C TYR A 104 10.85 3.89 -18.45
N LEU A 105 10.27 4.33 -17.33
CA LEU A 105 9.80 5.70 -17.18
C LEU A 105 10.79 6.52 -16.36
N PRO A 106 11.03 7.78 -16.76
CA PRO A 106 11.59 8.77 -15.86
C PRO A 106 10.76 8.83 -14.56
N VAL A 107 11.45 8.99 -13.43
CA VAL A 107 10.83 9.04 -12.08
C VAL A 107 9.73 10.10 -11.99
N SER A 108 9.91 11.21 -12.71
CA SER A 108 8.96 12.30 -12.87
C SER A 108 7.63 11.86 -13.48
N THR A 109 7.70 11.18 -14.64
CA THR A 109 6.53 10.67 -15.35
C THR A 109 5.83 9.59 -14.53
N PHE A 110 6.59 8.67 -13.94
CA PHE A 110 6.04 7.61 -13.10
C PHE A 110 5.23 8.17 -11.92
N SER A 111 5.80 9.12 -11.19
CA SER A 111 5.15 9.71 -10.01
C SER A 111 3.88 10.51 -10.36
N LEU A 112 3.91 11.24 -11.49
CA LEU A 112 2.76 12.00 -12.00
C LEU A 112 1.61 11.07 -12.39
N VAL A 113 1.89 9.96 -13.07
CA VAL A 113 0.86 9.00 -13.47
C VAL A 113 0.37 8.21 -12.25
N ALA A 114 1.26 7.82 -11.34
CA ALA A 114 0.90 7.16 -10.09
C ALA A 114 0.00 8.02 -9.19
N ALA A 115 0.07 9.36 -9.27
CA ALA A 115 -0.85 10.26 -8.56
C ALA A 115 -2.34 9.98 -8.87
N THR A 116 -2.63 9.49 -10.09
CA THR A 116 -4.00 9.14 -10.51
C THR A 116 -4.62 8.01 -9.67
N GLN A 117 -3.81 7.23 -8.96
CA GLN A 117 -4.24 6.21 -7.99
C GLN A 117 -5.21 6.77 -6.95
N LEU A 118 -5.01 8.00 -6.48
CA LEU A 118 -5.93 8.62 -5.50
C LEU A 118 -7.30 8.91 -6.11
N ALA A 119 -7.34 9.37 -7.36
CA ALA A 119 -8.59 9.61 -8.08
C ALA A 119 -9.32 8.29 -8.35
N PHE A 120 -8.61 7.26 -8.85
CA PHE A 120 -9.20 5.93 -9.03
C PHE A 120 -9.73 5.36 -7.73
N ASN A 121 -8.97 5.47 -6.64
CA ASN A 121 -9.41 4.93 -5.36
C ASN A 121 -10.63 5.68 -4.80
N ALA A 122 -10.75 6.98 -5.02
CA ALA A 122 -11.96 7.71 -4.68
C ALA A 122 -13.17 7.19 -5.48
N VAL A 123 -13.01 6.95 -6.78
CA VAL A 123 -14.07 6.41 -7.64
C VAL A 123 -14.45 4.98 -7.22
N THR A 124 -13.49 4.07 -7.07
CA THR A 124 -13.75 2.68 -6.70
C THR A 124 -14.30 2.56 -5.27
N SER A 125 -13.82 3.35 -4.31
CA SER A 125 -14.38 3.39 -2.96
C SER A 125 -15.83 3.92 -2.97
N ARG A 126 -16.17 4.86 -3.86
CA ARG A 126 -17.56 5.31 -4.03
C ARG A 126 -18.46 4.22 -4.62
N LEU A 127 -18.02 3.60 -5.70
CA LEU A 127 -18.84 2.67 -6.49
C LEU A 127 -18.97 1.30 -5.82
N ILE A 128 -17.88 0.79 -5.25
CA ILE A 128 -17.81 -0.57 -4.72
C ILE A 128 -18.13 -0.59 -3.21
N ASN A 129 -17.59 0.38 -2.44
CA ASN A 129 -17.73 0.42 -0.98
C ASN A 129 -18.86 1.36 -0.53
N ALA A 130 -19.57 2.00 -1.47
CA ALA A 130 -20.63 2.99 -1.20
C ALA A 130 -20.17 4.11 -0.23
N GLN A 131 -18.88 4.47 -0.26
CA GLN A 131 -18.31 5.44 0.68
C GLN A 131 -18.86 6.84 0.39
N ARG A 132 -19.32 7.54 1.44
CA ARG A 132 -19.84 8.91 1.32
C ARG A 132 -18.69 9.91 1.24
N PHE A 133 -18.67 10.72 0.19
CA PHE A 133 -17.68 11.77 0.00
C PHE A 133 -18.16 13.08 0.61
N THR A 134 -17.38 13.62 1.54
CA THR A 134 -17.52 14.98 2.06
C THR A 134 -16.62 15.94 1.26
N ALA A 135 -16.97 17.23 1.19
CA ALA A 135 -16.20 18.23 0.42
C ALA A 135 -14.70 18.29 0.78
N LEU A 136 -14.37 18.05 2.05
CA LEU A 136 -13.00 18.04 2.55
C LEU A 136 -12.20 16.78 2.12
N ILE A 137 -12.86 15.63 1.88
CA ILE A 137 -12.23 14.42 1.34
C ILE A 137 -11.86 14.66 -0.11
N VAL A 138 -12.78 15.24 -0.87
CA VAL A 138 -12.55 15.61 -2.28
C VAL A 138 -11.41 16.63 -2.35
N ASN A 139 -11.41 17.65 -1.50
CA ASN A 139 -10.32 18.62 -1.41
C ASN A 139 -8.98 17.95 -1.12
N SER A 140 -8.94 17.04 -0.15
CA SER A 140 -7.71 16.32 0.22
C SER A 140 -7.18 15.44 -0.92
N VAL A 141 -8.06 14.72 -1.61
CA VAL A 141 -7.72 13.90 -2.79
C VAL A 141 -7.15 14.77 -3.91
N VAL A 142 -7.79 15.92 -4.21
CA VAL A 142 -7.31 16.86 -5.23
C VAL A 142 -5.94 17.43 -4.86
N VAL A 143 -5.77 17.89 -3.61
CA VAL A 143 -4.48 18.44 -3.13
C VAL A 143 -3.37 17.40 -3.17
N LEU A 144 -3.63 16.15 -2.73
CA LEU A 144 -2.64 15.08 -2.77
C LEU A 144 -2.31 14.63 -4.20
N THR A 145 -3.29 14.64 -5.10
CA THR A 145 -3.06 14.37 -6.53
C THR A 145 -2.19 15.46 -7.15
N PHE A 146 -2.45 16.73 -6.83
CA PHE A 146 -1.65 17.85 -7.31
C PHE A 146 -0.24 17.86 -6.70
N SER A 147 -0.09 17.47 -5.44
CA SER A 147 1.21 17.27 -4.79
C SER A 147 2.03 16.19 -5.48
N ALA A 148 1.46 15.00 -5.71
CA ALA A 148 2.15 13.92 -6.41
C ALA A 148 2.49 14.30 -7.86
N ALA A 149 1.62 15.08 -8.52
CA ALA A 149 1.90 15.65 -9.83
C ALA A 149 3.09 16.62 -9.83
N LEU A 150 3.15 17.51 -8.83
CA LEU A 150 4.22 18.49 -8.70
C LEU A 150 5.57 17.84 -8.34
N LEU A 151 5.57 16.77 -7.53
CA LEU A 151 6.76 15.92 -7.31
C LEU A 151 7.25 15.28 -8.60
N GLY A 152 6.31 14.86 -9.46
CA GLY A 152 6.59 14.38 -10.80
C GLY A 152 7.34 15.44 -11.60
N VAL A 153 6.73 16.61 -11.79
CA VAL A 153 7.31 17.69 -12.61
C VAL A 153 8.65 18.20 -12.07
N GLY A 154 8.79 18.40 -10.76
CA GLY A 154 10.04 18.90 -10.15
C GLY A 154 11.23 17.94 -10.16
N SER A 155 11.04 16.73 -10.70
CA SER A 155 12.07 15.70 -10.88
C SER A 155 12.58 15.62 -12.34
N SER A 156 12.16 16.52 -13.22
CA SER A 156 12.58 16.59 -14.63
C SER A 156 14.03 17.06 -14.85
N ASP A 157 14.66 17.62 -13.82
CA ASP A 157 15.99 18.23 -13.91
C ASP A 157 17.15 17.26 -13.60
N ASP A 158 16.86 16.05 -13.09
CA ASP A 158 17.86 14.99 -12.89
C ASP A 158 17.86 14.04 -14.11
N GLU A 159 18.93 14.16 -14.90
CA GLU A 159 19.28 13.45 -16.13
C GLU A 159 18.81 11.97 -16.19
N THR A 160 18.00 11.61 -17.19
CA THR A 160 17.96 10.25 -17.83
C THR A 160 17.03 10.18 -19.06
N ALA A 161 16.63 11.31 -19.66
CA ALA A 161 15.72 11.31 -20.81
C ALA A 161 16.34 10.77 -22.13
N SER A 162 17.66 10.54 -22.19
CA SER A 162 18.37 10.30 -23.45
C SER A 162 18.47 8.84 -23.92
N ASN A 163 18.11 7.83 -23.11
CA ASN A 163 18.42 6.42 -23.44
C ASN A 163 17.23 5.44 -23.51
N VAL A 164 15.97 5.90 -23.48
CA VAL A 164 14.81 4.98 -23.56
C VAL A 164 14.45 4.67 -25.02
N PRO A 165 14.35 3.39 -25.45
CA PRO A 165 13.96 3.02 -26.80
C PRO A 165 12.58 3.60 -27.17
N ARG A 166 12.45 4.19 -28.37
CA ARG A 166 11.29 4.99 -28.86
C ARG A 166 9.90 4.33 -28.86
N GLY A 167 9.73 3.10 -28.38
CA GLY A 167 8.42 2.43 -28.21
C GLY A 167 8.09 2.02 -26.78
N LYS A 168 9.04 2.05 -25.84
CA LYS A 168 8.84 1.53 -24.48
C LYS A 168 8.23 2.55 -23.52
N TYR A 169 8.36 3.83 -23.84
CA TYR A 169 7.79 4.94 -23.08
C TYR A 169 6.24 4.93 -23.04
N PRO A 170 5.50 4.90 -24.17
CA PRO A 170 4.03 4.88 -24.13
C PRO A 170 3.48 3.62 -23.46
N VAL A 171 4.15 2.48 -23.62
CA VAL A 171 3.78 1.22 -22.94
C VAL A 171 3.90 1.37 -21.44
N GLY A 172 5.01 1.93 -20.94
CA GLY A 172 5.19 2.13 -19.51
C GLY A 172 4.23 3.17 -18.92
N PHE A 173 3.82 4.19 -19.69
CA PHE A 173 2.77 5.14 -19.28
C PHE A 173 1.43 4.43 -19.08
N VAL A 174 0.99 3.65 -20.09
CA VAL A 174 -0.26 2.88 -20.02
C VAL A 174 -0.22 1.87 -18.87
N LEU A 175 0.92 1.18 -18.68
CA LEU A 175 1.11 0.25 -17.57
C LEU A 175 1.04 0.95 -16.20
N THR A 176 1.57 2.17 -16.07
CA THR A 176 1.52 2.92 -14.80
C THR A 176 0.09 3.38 -14.49
N LEU A 177 -0.66 3.80 -15.50
CA LEU A 177 -2.06 4.16 -15.36
C LEU A 177 -2.91 2.94 -14.98
N ALA A 178 -2.66 1.80 -15.63
CA ALA A 178 -3.31 0.54 -15.31
C ALA A 178 -2.98 0.07 -13.88
N ALA A 179 -1.71 0.13 -13.47
CA ALA A 179 -1.28 -0.18 -12.10
C ALA A 179 -2.03 0.68 -11.07
N SER A 180 -2.12 1.99 -11.32
CA SER A 180 -2.85 2.94 -10.46
C SER A 180 -4.34 2.59 -10.30
N ALA A 181 -4.97 2.06 -11.36
CA ALA A 181 -6.34 1.57 -11.29
C ALA A 181 -6.46 0.21 -10.59
N ILE A 182 -5.51 -0.70 -10.82
CA ILE A 182 -5.49 -2.04 -10.21
C ILE A 182 -5.29 -1.92 -8.70
N ILE A 183 -4.34 -1.11 -8.22
CA ILE A 183 -4.13 -0.93 -6.78
C ILE A 183 -5.36 -0.32 -6.08
N ALA A 184 -6.01 0.67 -6.70
CA ALA A 184 -7.27 1.24 -6.20
C ALA A 184 -8.37 0.17 -6.10
N LEU A 185 -8.47 -0.69 -7.11
CA LEU A 185 -9.41 -1.81 -7.14
C LEU A 185 -9.06 -2.86 -6.07
N ILE A 186 -7.80 -3.23 -5.89
CA ILE A 186 -7.33 -4.18 -4.86
C ILE A 186 -7.74 -3.69 -3.47
N LEU A 187 -7.47 -2.42 -3.15
CA LEU A 187 -7.82 -1.84 -1.85
C LEU A 187 -9.33 -1.86 -1.62
N SER A 188 -10.11 -1.52 -2.64
CA SER A 188 -11.58 -1.50 -2.57
C SER A 188 -12.16 -2.92 -2.40
N LEU A 189 -11.68 -3.89 -3.17
CA LEU A 189 -12.08 -5.30 -3.07
C LEU A 189 -11.69 -5.92 -1.72
N ALA A 190 -10.52 -5.55 -1.17
CA ALA A 190 -10.12 -5.97 0.16
C ALA A 190 -11.10 -5.46 1.23
N GLU A 191 -11.50 -4.19 1.17
CA GLU A 191 -12.52 -3.62 2.07
C GLU A 191 -13.86 -4.36 1.95
N VAL A 192 -14.38 -4.54 0.74
CA VAL A 192 -15.64 -5.28 0.51
C VAL A 192 -15.57 -6.71 1.00
N THR A 193 -14.42 -7.37 0.86
CA THR A 193 -14.24 -8.74 1.35
C THR A 193 -14.42 -8.79 2.87
N PHE A 194 -13.87 -7.83 3.61
CA PHE A 194 -14.09 -7.74 5.05
C PHE A 194 -15.53 -7.42 5.42
N GLU A 195 -16.20 -6.55 4.67
CA GLU A 195 -17.55 -6.11 4.98
C GLU A 195 -18.62 -7.15 4.63
N LYS A 196 -18.55 -7.73 3.43
CA LYS A 196 -19.64 -8.56 2.89
C LYS A 196 -19.37 -10.06 3.03
N VAL A 197 -18.11 -10.48 2.97
CA VAL A 197 -17.74 -11.91 2.92
C VAL A 197 -17.30 -12.40 4.29
N ILE A 198 -16.26 -11.79 4.88
CA ILE A 198 -15.69 -12.24 6.15
C ILE A 198 -16.61 -11.84 7.30
N LYS A 199 -17.15 -10.62 7.29
CA LYS A 199 -18.02 -10.03 8.34
C LYS A 199 -17.40 -9.94 9.75
N VAL A 200 -16.22 -10.52 9.94
CA VAL A 200 -15.45 -10.56 11.18
C VAL A 200 -14.10 -9.87 10.96
N ARG A 201 -13.67 -9.02 11.91
CA ARG A 201 -12.46 -8.20 11.78
C ARG A 201 -11.34 -8.60 12.74
N THR A 202 -11.14 -9.91 12.93
CA THR A 202 -10.07 -10.42 13.79
C THR A 202 -8.69 -10.24 13.14
N MET A 203 -7.65 -10.09 13.96
CA MET A 203 -6.25 -10.02 13.48
C MET A 203 -5.88 -11.23 12.61
N ARG A 204 -6.50 -12.39 12.88
CA ARG A 204 -6.30 -13.61 12.12
C ARG A 204 -6.78 -13.48 10.68
N TRP A 205 -7.96 -12.91 10.45
CA TRP A 205 -8.46 -12.65 9.09
C TRP A 205 -7.64 -11.59 8.36
N VAL A 206 -7.17 -10.57 9.07
CA VAL A 206 -6.22 -9.58 8.54
C VAL A 206 -4.94 -10.25 8.03
N LEU A 207 -4.33 -11.12 8.85
CA LEU A 207 -3.14 -11.87 8.46
C LEU A 207 -3.40 -12.81 7.28
N ARG A 208 -4.55 -13.49 7.23
CA ARG A 208 -4.92 -14.37 6.11
C ARG A 208 -5.13 -13.59 4.81
N MET A 209 -5.85 -12.46 4.87
CA MET A 209 -6.09 -11.58 3.72
C MET A 209 -4.81 -10.90 3.22
N GLN A 210 -3.78 -10.76 4.05
CA GLN A 210 -2.46 -10.33 3.60
C GLN A 210 -1.65 -11.49 3.03
N MET A 211 -1.57 -12.61 3.75
CA MET A 211 -0.67 -13.73 3.43
C MET A 211 -1.08 -14.47 2.15
N TYR A 212 -2.34 -14.92 2.03
CA TYR A 212 -2.75 -15.79 0.93
C TYR A 212 -2.69 -15.09 -0.45
N PRO A 213 -3.18 -13.85 -0.62
CA PRO A 213 -2.99 -13.12 -1.87
C PRO A 213 -1.51 -12.89 -2.19
N CYS A 214 -0.66 -12.57 -1.20
CA CYS A 214 0.78 -12.42 -1.45
C CYS A 214 1.47 -13.73 -1.84
N LEU A 215 1.03 -14.89 -1.32
CA LEU A 215 1.54 -16.20 -1.75
C LEU A 215 1.16 -16.48 -3.22
N VAL A 216 -0.06 -16.17 -3.62
CA VAL A 216 -0.50 -16.28 -5.03
C VAL A 216 0.30 -15.32 -5.91
N ALA A 217 0.49 -14.07 -5.49
CA ALA A 217 1.31 -13.10 -6.21
C ALA A 217 2.77 -13.55 -6.36
N THR A 218 3.31 -14.19 -5.33
CA THR A 218 4.65 -14.81 -5.35
C THR A 218 4.70 -15.92 -6.39
N ALA A 219 3.68 -16.80 -6.43
CA ALA A 219 3.59 -17.85 -7.44
C ALA A 219 3.51 -17.29 -8.88
N VAL A 220 2.69 -16.27 -9.10
CA VAL A 220 2.63 -15.56 -10.40
C VAL A 220 3.99 -14.97 -10.77
N SER A 221 4.68 -14.34 -9.82
CA SER A 221 6.01 -13.77 -10.02
C SER A 221 7.07 -14.84 -10.32
N LEU A 222 6.99 -16.00 -9.66
CA LEU A 222 7.88 -17.14 -9.93
C LEU A 222 7.64 -17.71 -11.33
N VAL A 223 6.38 -17.88 -11.73
CA VAL A 223 6.04 -18.33 -13.10
C VAL A 223 6.62 -17.34 -14.12
N GLY A 224 6.47 -16.03 -13.89
CA GLY A 224 7.08 -15.00 -14.74
C GLY A 224 8.61 -15.05 -14.77
N LEU A 225 9.25 -15.29 -13.62
CA LEU A 225 10.70 -15.44 -13.50
C LEU A 225 11.23 -16.66 -14.28
N PHE A 226 10.54 -17.79 -14.18
CA PHE A 226 10.92 -19.02 -14.88
C PHE A 226 10.65 -18.91 -16.38
N ALA A 227 9.47 -18.43 -16.78
CA ALA A 227 9.08 -18.29 -18.18
C ALA A 227 9.95 -17.27 -18.93
N SER A 228 10.40 -16.20 -18.26
CA SER A 228 11.28 -15.18 -18.87
C SER A 228 12.75 -15.62 -18.97
N GLY A 229 13.15 -16.74 -18.36
CA GLY A 229 14.52 -17.21 -18.35
C GLY A 229 15.49 -16.39 -17.47
N GLN A 230 15.01 -15.33 -16.81
CA GLN A 230 15.84 -14.46 -15.97
C GLN A 230 16.46 -15.18 -14.78
N TRP A 231 15.89 -16.31 -14.35
CA TRP A 231 16.48 -17.15 -13.31
C TRP A 231 17.92 -17.59 -13.62
N ARG A 232 18.27 -17.73 -14.92
CA ARG A 232 19.63 -18.11 -15.35
C ARG A 232 20.65 -16.99 -15.16
N THR A 233 20.20 -15.74 -15.16
CA THR A 233 21.09 -14.56 -15.02
C THR A 233 21.31 -14.15 -13.56
N ILE A 234 20.48 -14.64 -12.62
CA ILE A 234 20.58 -14.31 -11.18
C ILE A 234 21.95 -14.65 -10.57
N PRO A 235 22.56 -15.83 -10.82
CA PRO A 235 23.86 -16.15 -10.23
C PRO A 235 24.98 -15.19 -10.66
N GLY A 236 24.96 -14.78 -11.93
CA GLY A 236 25.90 -13.81 -12.49
C GLY A 236 25.63 -12.40 -11.94
N GLU A 237 24.35 -12.01 -11.87
CA GLU A 237 23.93 -10.74 -11.27
C GLU A 237 24.40 -10.61 -9.81
N MET A 238 24.12 -11.63 -9.00
CA MET A 238 24.51 -11.68 -7.59
C MET A 238 26.03 -11.61 -7.40
N ALA A 239 26.81 -12.20 -8.31
CA ALA A 239 28.27 -12.11 -8.29
C ALA A 239 28.78 -10.71 -8.68
N SER A 240 28.09 -10.04 -9.61
CA SER A 240 28.42 -8.68 -10.06
C SER A 240 27.85 -7.56 -9.19
N PHE A 241 27.03 -7.89 -8.18
CA PHE A 241 26.36 -6.90 -7.36
C PHE A 241 27.36 -6.07 -6.56
N LYS A 242 27.17 -4.75 -6.56
CA LYS A 242 28.03 -3.81 -5.85
C LYS A 242 28.07 -4.17 -4.36
N ASN A 243 29.28 -4.43 -3.85
CA ASN A 243 29.56 -4.86 -2.47
C ASN A 243 29.20 -6.33 -2.13
N GLY A 244 29.03 -7.19 -3.14
CA GLY A 244 29.03 -8.64 -3.00
C GLY A 244 27.67 -9.29 -2.69
N LYS A 245 27.68 -10.63 -2.69
CA LYS A 245 26.48 -11.49 -2.60
C LYS A 245 25.67 -11.28 -1.32
N ALA A 246 26.33 -11.01 -0.19
CA ALA A 246 25.65 -10.82 1.09
C ALA A 246 24.74 -9.57 1.07
N ARG A 247 25.20 -8.46 0.48
CA ARG A 247 24.38 -7.24 0.36
C ARG A 247 23.23 -7.42 -0.63
N TYR A 248 23.42 -8.22 -1.68
CA TYR A 248 22.34 -8.57 -2.62
C TYR A 248 21.18 -9.25 -1.87
N VAL A 249 21.49 -10.32 -1.14
CA VAL A 249 20.48 -11.07 -0.37
C VAL A 249 19.86 -10.19 0.71
N LEU A 250 20.67 -9.42 1.45
CA LEU A 250 20.16 -8.52 2.50
C LEU A 250 19.21 -7.45 1.93
N THR A 251 19.51 -6.91 0.75
CA THR A 251 18.65 -5.90 0.08
C THR A 251 17.32 -6.51 -0.32
N LEU A 252 17.32 -7.72 -0.89
CA LEU A 252 16.10 -8.40 -1.29
C LEU A 252 15.26 -8.85 -0.09
N VAL A 253 15.88 -9.40 0.95
CA VAL A 253 15.20 -9.81 2.18
C VAL A 253 14.65 -8.59 2.91
N GLY A 254 15.44 -7.52 3.03
CA GLY A 254 15.00 -6.25 3.61
C GLY A 254 13.80 -5.67 2.86
N THR A 255 13.87 -5.64 1.52
CA THR A 255 12.75 -5.22 0.67
C THR A 255 11.50 -6.06 0.95
N ALA A 256 11.64 -7.38 1.01
CA ALA A 256 10.52 -8.29 1.27
C ALA A 256 9.89 -8.07 2.65
N VAL A 257 10.71 -7.98 3.70
CA VAL A 257 10.24 -7.74 5.07
C VAL A 257 9.51 -6.39 5.17
N SER A 258 10.09 -5.33 4.60
CA SER A 258 9.50 -3.99 4.62
C SER A 258 8.19 -3.91 3.84
N TRP A 259 8.08 -4.57 2.68
CA TRP A 259 6.82 -4.66 1.94
C TRP A 259 5.74 -5.42 2.70
N GLN A 260 6.09 -6.51 3.39
CA GLN A 260 5.11 -7.23 4.21
C GLN A 260 4.63 -6.41 5.41
N ALA A 261 5.53 -5.69 6.07
CA ALA A 261 5.16 -4.79 7.16
C ALA A 261 4.20 -3.69 6.66
N ALA A 262 4.51 -3.07 5.51
CA ALA A 262 3.65 -2.07 4.90
C ALA A 262 2.29 -2.64 4.47
N GLY A 263 2.26 -3.81 3.82
CA GLY A 263 1.02 -4.47 3.41
C GLY A 263 0.13 -4.84 4.59
N LEU A 264 0.71 -5.38 5.67
CA LEU A 264 -0.02 -5.64 6.90
C LEU A 264 -0.59 -4.36 7.53
N GLY A 265 0.18 -3.27 7.53
CA GLY A 265 -0.27 -1.95 7.98
C GLY A 265 -1.45 -1.43 7.16
N ILE A 266 -1.38 -1.53 5.83
CA ILE A 266 -2.48 -1.16 4.91
C ILE A 266 -3.72 -1.99 5.23
N MET A 267 -3.60 -3.31 5.36
CA MET A 267 -4.73 -4.19 5.66
C MET A 267 -5.39 -3.87 7.02
N ARG A 268 -4.58 -3.49 8.02
CA ARG A 268 -5.08 -3.01 9.31
C ARG A 268 -5.79 -1.66 9.22
N LEU A 269 -5.28 -0.73 8.41
CA LEU A 269 -5.94 0.55 8.16
C LEU A 269 -7.28 0.37 7.42
N ILE A 270 -7.34 -0.54 6.44
CA ILE A 270 -8.60 -0.88 5.74
C ILE A 270 -9.64 -1.38 6.74
N THR A 271 -9.26 -2.32 7.61
CA THR A 271 -10.19 -2.91 8.58
C THR A 271 -10.57 -1.97 9.73
N ARG A 272 -9.72 -1.00 10.08
CA ARG A 272 -10.00 -0.01 11.14
C ARG A 272 -10.70 1.25 10.64
N VAL A 273 -10.41 1.69 9.41
CA VAL A 273 -10.86 2.97 8.87
C VAL A 273 -11.55 2.80 7.52
N SER A 274 -10.80 2.66 6.42
CA SER A 274 -11.30 2.40 5.05
C SER A 274 -10.14 2.20 4.04
N ALA A 275 -10.45 1.69 2.84
CA ALA A 275 -9.54 1.62 1.70
C ALA A 275 -9.07 3.00 1.25
N LEU A 276 -9.96 3.99 1.25
CA LEU A 276 -9.60 5.37 0.92
C LEU A 276 -8.51 5.90 1.86
N PHE A 277 -8.68 5.66 3.15
CA PHE A 277 -7.75 6.13 4.17
C PHE A 277 -6.39 5.45 4.10
N ALA A 278 -6.39 4.13 3.90
CA ALA A 278 -5.17 3.36 3.73
C ALA A 278 -4.37 3.84 2.51
N ASN A 279 -5.06 4.11 1.39
CA ASN A 279 -4.43 4.64 0.18
C ASN A 279 -3.85 6.02 0.37
N VAL A 280 -4.62 6.95 0.96
CA VAL A 280 -4.16 8.31 1.27
C VAL A 280 -2.90 8.26 2.16
N THR A 281 -2.91 7.39 3.17
CA THR A 281 -1.74 7.18 4.03
C THR A 281 -0.53 6.66 3.25
N ALA A 282 -0.72 5.68 2.36
CA ALA A 282 0.35 5.16 1.51
C ALA A 282 0.90 6.23 0.55
N THR A 283 0.05 7.08 -0.03
CA THR A 283 0.49 8.16 -0.94
C THR A 283 1.35 9.21 -0.23
N VAL A 284 1.18 9.42 1.07
CA VAL A 284 2.05 10.30 1.87
C VAL A 284 3.46 9.73 2.03
N ALA A 285 3.68 8.42 1.83
CA ALA A 285 5.04 7.88 1.78
C ALA A 285 5.81 8.37 0.54
N LEU A 286 5.13 8.69 -0.56
CA LEU A 286 5.77 9.13 -1.81
C LEU A 286 6.65 10.39 -1.66
N PRO A 287 6.21 11.49 -1.00
CA PRO A 287 7.06 12.64 -0.71
C PRO A 287 8.18 12.35 0.30
N LEU A 288 8.03 11.36 1.19
CA LEU A 288 9.07 11.02 2.18
C LEU A 288 10.28 10.36 1.52
N VAL A 289 10.07 9.57 0.46
CA VAL A 289 11.15 8.86 -0.23
C VAL A 289 12.22 9.82 -0.79
N PRO A 290 11.89 10.92 -1.51
CA PRO A 290 12.86 11.94 -1.90
C PRO A 290 13.59 12.60 -0.72
N VAL A 291 12.92 12.84 0.42
CA VAL A 291 13.58 13.44 1.61
C VAL A 291 14.70 12.55 2.13
N PHE A 292 14.38 11.26 2.31
CA PHE A 292 15.38 10.29 2.75
C PHE A 292 16.40 9.99 1.66
N ALA A 293 16.02 10.10 0.38
CA ALA A 293 16.95 9.95 -0.72
C ALA A 293 18.01 11.07 -0.72
N VAL A 294 17.59 12.32 -0.52
CA VAL A 294 18.48 13.47 -0.34
C VAL A 294 19.39 13.27 0.87
N ALA A 295 18.82 12.87 2.02
CA ALA A 295 19.59 12.72 3.26
C ALA A 295 20.60 11.56 3.23
N LEU A 296 20.27 10.43 2.59
CA LEU A 296 21.10 9.22 2.61
C LEU A 296 21.98 9.05 1.38
N PHE A 297 21.57 9.58 0.23
CA PHE A 297 22.29 9.44 -1.04
C PHE A 297 22.84 10.77 -1.57
N GLY A 298 22.53 11.90 -0.94
CA GLY A 298 23.01 13.23 -1.36
C GLY A 298 22.31 13.77 -2.61
N ASP A 299 21.10 13.30 -2.93
CA ASP A 299 20.29 13.82 -4.04
C ASP A 299 20.01 15.33 -3.89
N ARG A 300 19.80 16.04 -5.00
CA ARG A 300 19.43 17.48 -4.95
C ARG A 300 17.93 17.67 -4.72
N MET A 301 17.60 18.53 -3.76
CA MET A 301 16.22 18.95 -3.47
C MET A 301 15.89 20.26 -4.19
N THR A 302 15.03 20.20 -5.21
CA THR A 302 14.54 21.39 -5.92
C THR A 302 13.43 22.09 -5.13
N GLY A 303 13.28 23.41 -5.30
CA GLY A 303 12.22 24.18 -4.63
C GLY A 303 10.80 23.66 -4.92
N ILE A 304 10.61 23.10 -6.13
CA ILE A 304 9.35 22.46 -6.55
C ILE A 304 9.06 21.19 -5.71
N LYS A 305 10.07 20.36 -5.44
CA LYS A 305 9.94 19.19 -4.53
C LYS A 305 9.50 19.65 -3.13
N ALA A 306 10.06 20.74 -2.60
CA ALA A 306 9.68 21.28 -1.28
C ALA A 306 8.23 21.75 -1.21
N VAL A 307 7.76 22.50 -2.22
CA VAL A 307 6.35 22.94 -2.31
C VAL A 307 5.40 21.75 -2.39
N ALA A 308 5.77 20.72 -3.18
CA ALA A 308 4.95 19.53 -3.32
C ALA A 308 4.80 18.76 -2.00
N MET A 309 5.86 18.65 -1.19
CA MET A 309 5.80 18.02 0.13
C MET A 309 4.90 18.80 1.11
N LEU A 310 4.98 20.13 1.12
CA LEU A 310 4.11 20.96 1.97
C LEU A 310 2.63 20.77 1.60
N MET A 311 2.32 20.66 0.30
CA MET A 311 0.97 20.34 -0.15
C MET A 311 0.53 18.93 0.23
N ALA A 312 1.41 17.92 0.18
CA ALA A 312 1.09 16.57 0.67
C ALA A 312 0.77 16.58 2.16
N ALA A 313 1.59 17.27 2.96
CA ALA A 313 1.36 17.43 4.39
C ALA A 313 0.02 18.12 4.66
N TRP A 314 -0.29 19.21 3.93
CA TRP A 314 -1.57 19.92 4.04
C TRP A 314 -2.76 19.03 3.68
N GLY A 315 -2.69 18.33 2.54
CA GLY A 315 -3.74 17.42 2.09
C GLY A 315 -4.00 16.27 3.07
N PHE A 316 -2.93 15.69 3.62
CA PHE A 316 -3.05 14.65 4.65
C PHE A 316 -3.62 15.17 5.97
N LEU A 317 -3.12 16.32 6.46
CA LEU A 317 -3.60 16.94 7.69
C LEU A 317 -5.08 17.31 7.57
N SER A 318 -5.51 17.84 6.42
CA SER A 318 -6.92 18.15 6.14
C SER A 318 -7.79 16.89 6.19
N TYR A 319 -7.32 15.80 5.62
CA TYR A 319 -8.03 14.52 5.60
C TYR A 319 -8.17 13.90 7.00
N VAL A 320 -7.07 13.85 7.77
CA VAL A 320 -7.07 13.33 9.15
C VAL A 320 -7.93 14.20 10.05
N TYR A 321 -7.82 15.52 9.93
CA TYR A 321 -8.64 16.46 10.70
C TYR A 321 -10.12 16.31 10.40
N GLN A 322 -10.48 16.02 9.15
CA GLN A 322 -11.87 15.77 8.81
C GLN A 322 -12.39 14.47 9.44
N HIS A 323 -11.63 13.38 9.42
CA HIS A 323 -12.02 12.16 10.14
C HIS A 323 -12.15 12.39 11.66
N TYR A 324 -11.30 13.24 12.23
CA TYR A 324 -11.44 13.67 13.62
C TYR A 324 -12.73 14.49 13.87
N LEU A 325 -13.05 15.44 12.98
CA LEU A 325 -14.28 16.24 13.05
C LEU A 325 -15.54 15.40 12.89
N ASP A 326 -15.56 14.48 11.92
CA ASP A 326 -16.68 13.57 11.68
C ASP A 326 -16.88 12.64 12.90
N GLY A 327 -15.78 12.19 13.53
CA GLY A 327 -15.81 11.47 14.81
C GLY A 327 -16.37 12.30 15.98
N ARG A 328 -15.97 13.59 16.09
CA ARG A 328 -16.49 14.50 17.12
C ARG A 328 -17.97 14.84 16.92
N ARG A 329 -18.41 15.06 15.68
CA ARG A 329 -19.82 15.33 15.35
C ARG A 329 -20.71 14.12 15.65
N ALA A 330 -20.23 12.91 15.35
CA ALA A 330 -20.92 11.68 15.74
C ALA A 330 -21.05 11.57 17.27
N ALA A 331 -19.99 11.87 18.02
CA ALA A 331 -20.00 11.85 19.48
C ALA A 331 -20.89 12.93 20.13
N ALA A 332 -20.98 14.13 19.52
CA ALA A 332 -21.77 15.25 20.03
C ALA A 332 -23.28 15.11 19.77
N ALA A 333 -23.69 14.36 18.74
CA ALA A 333 -25.09 14.19 18.36
C ALA A 333 -25.89 13.21 19.26
N GLY A 334 -25.35 12.80 20.43
CA GLY A 334 -26.01 11.85 21.34
C GLY A 334 -26.18 10.43 20.77
N LYS A 335 -25.80 10.21 19.51
CA LYS A 335 -25.63 8.91 18.90
C LYS A 335 -24.38 8.29 19.50
N GLY A 336 -24.55 7.38 20.46
CA GLY A 336 -23.45 6.59 20.99
C GLY A 336 -22.71 5.91 19.83
N LEU A 337 -21.57 6.46 19.41
CA LEU A 337 -20.76 5.97 18.29
C LEU A 337 -21.53 5.55 17.00
N GLU A 338 -22.73 6.06 16.72
CA GLU A 338 -23.45 5.68 15.49
C GLU A 338 -23.17 6.69 14.37
N CYS A 339 -21.97 6.60 13.80
CA CYS A 339 -21.87 6.83 12.38
C CYS A 339 -22.68 5.71 11.71
N ARG A 340 -23.68 6.01 10.86
CA ARG A 340 -24.52 4.97 10.22
C ARG A 340 -23.75 4.05 9.24
N VAL A 341 -22.46 4.30 9.03
CA VAL A 341 -21.50 3.40 8.35
C VAL A 341 -20.72 2.54 9.37
N CYS A 342 -20.78 2.89 10.66
CA CYS A 342 -20.15 2.19 11.80
C CYS A 342 -21.14 1.50 12.75
N ALA A 343 -22.45 1.71 12.62
CA ALA A 343 -23.45 1.09 13.52
C ALA A 343 -23.56 -0.44 13.34
N ASP A 344 -23.23 -0.97 12.16
CA ASP A 344 -23.04 -2.43 11.96
C ASP A 344 -21.66 -2.93 12.45
N ARG A 345 -20.77 -2.04 12.92
CA ARG A 345 -19.36 -2.33 13.22
C ARG A 345 -19.04 -2.44 14.71
N THR A 346 -20.02 -2.29 15.60
CA THR A 346 -19.84 -2.45 17.07
C THR A 346 -20.71 -3.54 17.71
N GLY A 347 -21.52 -4.27 16.92
CA GLY A 347 -22.43 -5.30 17.43
C GLY A 347 -21.80 -6.64 17.82
N SER A 348 -20.49 -6.85 17.65
CA SER A 348 -19.87 -8.17 17.91
C SER A 348 -19.04 -8.26 19.20
N ASP A 349 -18.85 -7.17 19.94
CA ASP A 349 -17.99 -7.15 21.15
C ASP A 349 -18.76 -6.95 22.47
N ALA A 350 -20.09 -7.16 22.47
CA ALA A 350 -20.89 -7.02 23.69
C ALA A 350 -21.94 -8.12 23.83
N MET A 351 -21.51 -9.33 24.20
CA MET A 351 -22.32 -10.23 25.02
C MET A 351 -21.43 -11.28 25.70
N SER A 352 -21.06 -11.05 26.95
CA SER A 352 -21.30 -12.02 28.04
C SER A 352 -20.89 -11.42 29.39
N PRO A 353 -21.85 -11.07 30.26
CA PRO A 353 -21.68 -11.13 31.70
C PRO A 353 -22.42 -12.36 32.24
N ALA A 354 -21.67 -13.40 32.60
CA ALA A 354 -21.94 -14.35 33.68
C ALA A 354 -20.80 -15.37 33.71
#